data_AF-A0A423XPU6-F1
#
_entry.id   AF-A0A423XPU6-F1
#
_cell.length_a   1.000
_cell.length_b   1.000
_cell.length_c   1.000
_cell.angle_alpha   90.00
_cell.angle_beta   90.00
_cell.angle_gamma   90.00
#
_symmetry.space_group_name_H-M   'P 1'
#
loop_
_entity.id
_entity.type
_entity.pdbx_description
1 polymer ?
#
loop_
_entity_poly.entity_id
_entity_poly.type
_entity_poly.pdbx_seq_one_letter_code
_entity_poly.pdbx_strand_id
1 'polypeptide(L)'
;DRTDDEKFAFYVGSLAGLDLQEITASSLPSHARLRSTAHLVREARNPEGLLGAIQDYFQVPVNIKEFVGQWIALERCDQTQLGNNDAAMLLGKGAILGETVLDRQHKFQLII
;
A
#
# COMPACT_ATOMS: atom_id res chain seq x y z
N ASP A 1 -8.23 -0.02 33.54
CA ASP A 1 -8.24 0.88 32.39
C ASP A 1 -7.98 2.29 32.89
N ARG A 2 -6.84 2.90 32.54
CA ARG A 2 -6.43 4.20 33.11
C ARG A 2 -6.69 5.28 32.06
N THR A 3 -7.40 6.33 32.41
CA THR A 3 -7.71 7.49 31.54
C THR A 3 -6.48 8.25 31.01
N ASP A 4 -5.29 8.02 31.56
CA ASP A 4 -4.03 8.53 31.00
C ASP A 4 -3.56 7.77 29.74
N ASP A 5 -3.99 6.52 29.54
CA ASP A 5 -3.64 5.73 28.35
C ASP A 5 -4.21 6.35 27.07
N GLU A 6 -5.36 7.04 27.15
CA GLU A 6 -5.98 7.72 26.01
C GLU A 6 -5.11 8.88 25.50
N LYS A 7 -4.46 9.64 26.38
CA LYS A 7 -3.56 10.73 25.99
C LYS A 7 -2.28 10.19 25.37
N PHE A 8 -1.73 9.11 25.94
CA PHE A 8 -0.55 8.46 25.39
C PHE A 8 -0.84 7.89 23.99
N ALA A 9 -1.95 7.17 23.84
CA ALA A 9 -2.41 6.64 22.56
C ALA A 9 -2.64 7.75 21.52
N PHE A 10 -3.19 8.90 21.93
CA PHE A 10 -3.36 10.05 21.06
C PHE A 10 -2.04 10.59 20.50
N TYR A 11 -1.03 10.81 21.36
CA TYR A 11 0.28 11.31 20.91
C TYR A 11 1.00 10.32 20.02
N VAL A 12 0.96 9.03 20.36
CA VAL A 12 1.57 7.96 19.55
C VAL A 12 0.85 7.82 18.21
N GLY A 13 -0.49 7.82 18.17
CA GLY A 13 -1.26 7.76 16.93
C GLY A 13 -1.00 8.94 16.00
N SER A 14 -0.91 10.16 16.57
CA SER A 14 -0.62 11.39 15.82
C SER A 14 0.72 11.33 15.07
N LEU A 15 1.73 10.66 15.63
CA LEU A 15 3.03 10.49 14.95
C LEU A 15 2.92 9.68 13.65
N ALA A 16 2.01 8.72 13.59
CA ALA A 16 1.74 7.93 12.38
C ALA A 16 0.58 8.49 11.53
N GLY A 17 0.07 9.69 11.86
CA GLY A 17 -1.09 10.28 11.18
C GLY A 17 -2.40 9.52 11.39
N LEU A 18 -2.51 8.74 12.47
CA LEU A 18 -3.71 7.97 12.80
C LEU A 18 -4.59 8.75 13.77
N ASP A 19 -5.88 8.84 13.47
CA ASP A 19 -6.87 9.39 14.41
C ASP A 19 -7.33 8.31 15.42
N LEU A 20 -7.63 8.73 16.65
CA LEU A 20 -8.06 7.83 17.72
C LEU A 20 -9.43 7.19 17.40
N GLN A 21 -10.29 7.88 16.65
CA GLN A 21 -11.56 7.32 16.18
C GLN A 21 -11.33 6.23 15.12
N GLU A 22 -10.36 6.42 14.22
CA GLU A 22 -10.00 5.40 13.24
C GLU A 22 -9.35 4.17 13.89
N ILE A 23 -8.58 4.37 14.97
CA ILE A 23 -7.98 3.29 15.75
C ILE A 23 -9.07 2.47 16.47
N THR A 24 -10.08 3.12 17.04
CA THR A 24 -11.16 2.43 17.77
C THR A 24 -12.22 1.81 16.85
N ALA A 25 -12.47 2.36 15.67
CA ALA A 25 -13.40 1.81 14.67
C ALA A 25 -12.83 0.62 13.87
N SER A 26 -11.57 0.25 14.12
CA SER A 26 -10.85 -0.80 13.40
C SER A 26 -11.21 -2.21 13.87
N SER A 27 -11.09 -3.18 12.96
CA SER A 27 -11.16 -4.62 13.28
C SER A 27 -9.95 -5.11 14.08
N LEU A 28 -8.81 -4.40 14.01
CA LEU A 28 -7.61 -4.67 14.80
C LEU A 28 -7.69 -4.02 16.19
N PRO A 29 -7.24 -4.70 17.26
CA PRO A 29 -7.10 -4.11 18.58
C PRO A 29 -6.22 -2.85 18.57
N SER A 30 -6.58 -1.85 19.37
CA SER A 30 -5.89 -0.55 19.42
C SER A 30 -4.39 -0.67 19.69
N HIS A 31 -3.99 -1.57 20.59
CA HIS A 31 -2.58 -1.78 20.95
C HIS A 31 -1.73 -2.31 19.79
N ALA A 32 -2.30 -3.11 18.87
CA ALA A 32 -1.60 -3.63 17.71
C ALA A 32 -1.23 -2.51 16.73
N ARG A 33 -2.18 -1.60 16.50
CA ARG A 33 -1.96 -0.41 15.68
C ARG A 33 -0.92 0.52 16.30
N LEU A 34 -1.06 0.82 17.59
CA LEU A 34 -0.13 1.69 18.31
C LEU A 34 1.30 1.12 18.34
N ARG A 35 1.46 -0.21 18.41
CA ARG A 35 2.79 -0.84 18.32
C ARG A 35 3.39 -0.72 16.92
N SER A 36 2.56 -0.83 15.88
CA SER A 36 2.98 -0.65 14.49
C SER A 36 3.33 0.81 14.14
N THR A 37 2.91 1.79 14.95
CA THR A 37 3.24 3.21 14.77
C THR A 37 4.75 3.42 14.56
N ALA A 38 5.61 2.72 15.29
CA ALA A 38 7.07 2.84 15.11
C ALA A 38 7.55 2.49 13.69
N HIS A 39 6.84 1.60 12.99
CA HIS A 39 7.08 1.28 11.59
C HIS A 39 6.39 2.25 10.63
N LEU A 40 5.22 2.79 11.00
CA LEU A 40 4.40 3.68 10.17
C LEU A 40 4.86 5.15 10.17
N VAL A 41 5.57 5.60 11.21
CA VAL A 41 6.13 6.97 11.31
C VAL A 41 7.16 7.25 10.23
N ARG A 42 7.78 6.20 9.68
CA ARG A 42 8.72 6.34 8.58
C ARG A 42 7.95 6.73 7.31
N GLU A 43 8.31 7.88 6.75
CA GLU A 43 7.76 8.36 5.47
C GLU A 43 7.97 7.33 4.34
N ALA A 44 9.12 6.65 4.37
CA ALA A 44 9.40 5.53 3.49
C ALA A 44 8.63 4.28 3.96
N ARG A 45 7.59 3.90 3.21
CA ARG A 45 6.81 2.67 3.41
C ARG A 45 7.60 1.46 2.93
N ASN A 46 8.57 1.07 3.74
CA ASN A 46 9.49 -0.01 3.41
C ASN A 46 8.86 -1.38 3.68
N PRO A 47 9.21 -2.41 2.88
CA PRO A 47 8.70 -3.77 3.06
C PRO A 47 8.99 -4.35 4.45
N GLU A 48 10.13 -4.00 5.07
CA GLU A 48 10.48 -4.50 6.41
C GLU A 48 9.54 -3.99 7.50
N GLY A 49 9.02 -2.76 7.38
CA GLY A 49 8.08 -2.21 8.34
C GLY A 49 6.73 -2.93 8.31
N LEU A 50 6.28 -3.28 7.10
CA LEU A 50 5.06 -4.07 6.91
C LEU A 50 5.25 -5.50 7.41
N LEU A 51 6.39 -6.13 7.07
CA LEU A 51 6.71 -7.48 7.56
C LEU A 51 6.80 -7.54 9.07
N GLY A 52 7.51 -6.60 9.70
CA GLY A 52 7.63 -6.53 11.15
C GLY A 52 6.28 -6.42 11.82
N ALA A 53 5.41 -5.51 11.36
CA ALA A 53 4.07 -5.35 11.91
C ALA A 53 3.20 -6.62 11.78
N ILE A 54 3.25 -7.29 10.63
CA ILE A 54 2.47 -8.51 10.37
C ILE A 54 3.00 -9.68 11.21
N GLN A 55 4.31 -9.91 11.20
CA GLN A 55 4.95 -10.99 11.95
C GLN A 55 4.77 -10.79 13.46
N ASP A 56 4.92 -9.56 13.97
CA ASP A 56 4.75 -9.24 15.37
C ASP A 56 3.30 -9.41 15.85
N TYR A 57 2.31 -9.10 15.00
CA TYR A 57 0.91 -9.23 15.37
C TYR A 57 0.38 -10.67 15.23
N PHE A 58 0.63 -11.30 14.09
CA PHE A 58 0.09 -12.63 13.79
C PHE A 58 0.98 -13.78 14.29
N GLN A 59 2.24 -13.52 14.64
CA GLN A 59 3.21 -14.53 15.08
C GLN A 59 3.46 -15.63 14.02
N VAL A 60 3.38 -15.27 12.74
CA VAL A 60 3.61 -16.17 11.59
C VAL A 60 4.76 -15.62 10.75
N PRO A 61 5.67 -16.47 10.22
CA PRO A 61 6.65 -16.01 9.25
C PRO A 61 5.96 -15.55 7.97
N VAL A 62 6.20 -14.29 7.58
CA VAL A 62 5.68 -13.72 6.33
C VAL A 62 6.86 -13.14 5.55
N ASN A 63 6.84 -13.27 4.22
CA ASN A 63 7.82 -12.66 3.32
C ASN A 63 7.13 -11.81 2.24
N ILE A 64 7.81 -10.78 1.72
CA ILE A 64 7.32 -9.94 0.63
C ILE A 64 8.06 -10.28 -0.65
N LYS A 65 7.31 -10.54 -1.70
CA LYS A 65 7.81 -10.54 -3.07
C LYS A 65 7.44 -9.22 -3.72
N GLU A 66 8.43 -8.34 -3.87
CA GLU A 66 8.27 -7.08 -4.58
C GLU A 66 8.26 -7.27 -6.10
N PHE A 67 7.74 -6.27 -6.79
CA PHE A 67 7.72 -6.18 -8.25
C PHE A 67 7.02 -7.32 -9.00
N VAL A 68 5.89 -7.77 -8.46
CA VAL A 68 5.11 -8.85 -9.06
C VAL A 68 4.34 -8.31 -10.27
N GLY A 69 4.43 -9.03 -11.39
CA GLY A 69 3.70 -8.68 -12.61
C GLY A 69 2.19 -8.70 -12.42
N GLN A 70 1.52 -7.65 -12.90
CA GLN A 70 0.08 -7.59 -13.11
C GLN A 70 -0.23 -7.06 -14.49
N TRP A 71 -1.29 -7.59 -15.08
CA TRP A 71 -1.86 -7.04 -16.30
C TRP A 71 -2.88 -5.98 -15.91
N ILE A 72 -2.66 -4.76 -16.39
CA ILE A 72 -3.60 -3.65 -16.28
C ILE A 72 -4.34 -3.56 -17.61
N ALA A 73 -5.67 -3.69 -17.56
CA ALA A 73 -6.51 -3.46 -18.73
C ALA A 73 -6.61 -1.96 -19.00
N LEU A 74 -6.46 -1.57 -20.26
CA LEU A 74 -6.54 -0.19 -20.70
C LEU A 74 -7.94 0.11 -21.22
N GLU A 75 -8.45 1.28 -20.85
CA GLU A 75 -9.66 1.82 -21.47
C GLU A 75 -9.41 2.13 -22.94
N ARG A 76 -10.48 2.19 -23.73
CA ARG A 76 -10.37 2.32 -25.19
C ARG A 76 -9.72 3.63 -25.64
N CYS A 77 -9.86 4.70 -24.85
CA CYS A 77 -9.19 5.98 -25.07
C CYS A 77 -7.68 5.91 -24.83
N ASP A 78 -7.26 5.00 -23.95
CA ASP A 78 -5.87 4.74 -23.59
C ASP A 78 -5.27 3.62 -24.44
N GLN A 79 -5.95 3.16 -25.49
CA GLN A 79 -5.39 2.20 -26.44
C GLN A 79 -4.77 2.93 -27.62
N THR A 80 -3.59 2.50 -28.02
CA THR A 80 -2.93 3.08 -29.21
C THR A 80 -3.63 2.60 -30.47
N GLN A 81 -4.10 3.54 -31.31
CA GLN A 81 -4.78 3.23 -32.57
C GLN A 81 -4.07 3.92 -33.74
N LEU A 82 -3.79 3.16 -34.79
CA LEU A 82 -3.16 3.70 -36.00
C LEU A 82 -4.14 4.63 -36.72
N GLY A 83 -3.70 5.85 -37.08
CA GLY A 83 -4.51 6.80 -37.83
C GLY A 83 -5.50 7.61 -37.00
N ASN A 84 -5.52 7.44 -35.67
CA ASN A 84 -6.28 8.28 -34.76
C ASN A 84 -5.35 9.33 -34.13
N ASN A 85 -5.60 10.61 -34.39
CA ASN A 85 -4.78 11.72 -33.87
C ASN A 85 -5.16 12.09 -32.42
N ASP A 86 -6.29 11.58 -31.93
CA ASP A 86 -6.78 11.78 -30.55
C ASP A 86 -6.30 10.68 -29.59
N ALA A 87 -5.71 9.60 -30.10
CA ALA A 87 -5.14 8.56 -29.24
C ALA A 87 -3.88 9.11 -28.56
N ALA A 88 -3.82 9.02 -27.24
CA ALA A 88 -2.83 9.69 -26.40
C ALA A 88 -1.37 9.20 -26.59
N MET A 89 -1.11 8.26 -27.50
CA MET A 89 0.14 7.51 -27.53
C MET A 89 0.75 7.43 -28.93
N LEU A 90 1.89 8.10 -29.06
CA LEU A 90 2.71 8.10 -30.28
C LEU A 90 3.75 6.98 -30.23
N LEU A 91 4.10 6.46 -31.40
CA LEU A 91 5.19 5.51 -31.56
C LEU A 91 6.49 6.10 -30.97
N GLY A 92 7.16 5.36 -30.09
CA GLY A 92 8.40 5.79 -29.43
C GLY A 92 8.24 6.72 -28.23
N LYS A 93 7.01 7.15 -27.87
CA LYS A 93 6.74 7.99 -26.68
C LYS A 93 5.80 7.35 -25.66
N GLY A 94 5.21 6.20 -25.98
CA GLY A 94 4.28 5.52 -25.07
C GLY A 94 3.36 4.50 -25.73
N ALA A 95 3.36 4.39 -27.07
CA ALA A 95 2.52 3.41 -27.79
C ALA A 95 2.51 2.02 -27.15
N ILE A 96 1.34 1.60 -26.70
CA ILE A 96 1.08 0.28 -26.13
C ILE A 96 0.38 -0.57 -27.18
N LEU A 97 0.88 -1.79 -27.37
CA LEU A 97 0.29 -2.77 -28.26
C LEU A 97 -0.80 -3.56 -27.51
N GLY A 98 -2.04 -3.45 -27.96
CA GLY A 98 -3.17 -4.22 -27.44
C GLY A 98 -3.95 -3.50 -26.33
N GLU A 99 -4.74 -4.29 -25.59
CA GLU A 99 -5.68 -3.80 -24.57
C GLU A 99 -5.14 -3.90 -23.14
N THR A 100 -3.92 -4.43 -22.95
CA THR A 100 -3.34 -4.65 -21.62
C THR A 100 -1.87 -4.27 -21.54
N VAL A 101 -1.45 -3.72 -20.41
CA VAL A 101 -0.04 -3.42 -20.07
C VAL A 101 0.41 -4.31 -18.93
N LEU A 102 1.65 -4.81 -19.03
CA LEU A 102 2.29 -5.48 -17.91
C LEU A 102 2.93 -4.43 -16.99
N ASP A 103 2.34 -4.24 -15.82
CA ASP A 103 2.94 -3.47 -14.72
C ASP A 103 3.68 -4.41 -13.77
N ARG A 104 4.85 -3.98 -13.31
CA ARG A 104 5.62 -4.66 -12.26
C ARG A 104 5.98 -3.71 -11.13
N GLN A 105 5.62 -2.43 -11.17
CA GLN A 105 6.13 -1.46 -10.20
C GLN A 105 5.18 -1.30 -9.01
N HIS A 106 3.88 -1.53 -9.20
CA HIS A 106 2.88 -1.15 -8.21
C HIS A 106 2.26 -2.33 -7.46
N LYS A 107 2.81 -3.54 -7.61
CA LYS A 107 2.28 -4.75 -6.98
C LYS A 107 3.36 -5.56 -6.28
N PHE A 108 3.03 -5.97 -5.07
CA PHE A 108 3.79 -6.92 -4.27
C PHE A 108 2.85 -8.04 -3.78
N GLN A 109 3.44 -9.15 -3.35
CA GLN A 109 2.73 -10.29 -2.76
C GLN A 109 3.26 -10.60 -1.38
N LEU A 110 2.35 -10.91 -0.45
CA LEU A 110 2.69 -11.51 0.83
C LEU A 110 2.68 -13.03 0.67
N ILE A 111 3.76 -13.68 1.12
CA ILE A 111 3.92 -15.14 1.15
C ILE A 111 3.97 -15.54 2.62
N ILE A 112 3.11 -16.49 3.00
CA ILE A 112 2.94 -17.02 4.37
C ILE A 112 3.37 -18.48 4.38
#